data_AF-A0AAW1XMI8-F1
#
_entry.id   AF-A0AAW1XMI8-F1
#
_cell.length_a   1.000
_cell.length_b   1.000
_cell.length_c   1.000
_cell.angle_alpha   90.00
_cell.angle_beta   90.00
_cell.angle_gamma   90.00
#
_symmetry.space_group_name_H-M   'P 1'
#
loop_
_entity.id
_entity.type
_entity.pdbx_description
1 polymer ?
#
loop_
_entity_poly.entity_id
_entity_poly.type
_entity_poly.pdbx_seq_one_letter_code
_entity_poly.pdbx_strand_id
1 'polypeptide(L)'
;MLDRLRASLLQQFDCNNKPVFSTCLEDILKKDPTCSNSLEKLVRLHQNEDYSSESLLEMIALHLDATNADYNIWREYAMCFLKLSQYEEDRMSVCLNGNEGGHKPRYSVSFNKTPKIFIKGQSGKSWKLRCRWWSTRHFSHDILASETAAGDLELLTYKAASAVHMYGSEFYYVVDVRSCLEQENERELLNFLQMHIRNSVGIYSNFQQRTN
;
A
#
# COMPACT_ATOMS: atom_id res chain seq x y z
N MET A 1 -22.13 -5.90 -16.17
CA MET A 1 -23.28 -6.64 -15.61
C MET A 1 -22.97 -8.13 -15.43
N LEU A 2 -22.41 -8.81 -16.44
CA LEU A 2 -21.98 -10.22 -16.36
C LEU A 2 -21.00 -10.54 -15.22
N ASP A 3 -19.99 -9.69 -14.98
CA ASP A 3 -18.98 -9.96 -13.94
C ASP A 3 -19.56 -9.91 -12.51
N ARG A 4 -20.47 -8.96 -12.25
CA ARG A 4 -21.15 -8.85 -10.95
C ARG A 4 -22.07 -10.05 -10.70
N LEU A 5 -22.78 -10.52 -11.73
CA LEU A 5 -23.60 -11.73 -11.64
C LEU A 5 -22.75 -12.97 -11.37
N ARG A 6 -21.61 -13.10 -12.06
CA ARG A 6 -20.66 -14.20 -11.84
C ARG A 6 -20.10 -14.20 -10.42
N ALA A 7 -19.70 -13.04 -9.88
CA ALA A 7 -19.24 -12.92 -8.51
C ALA A 7 -20.33 -13.34 -7.49
N SER A 8 -21.57 -12.90 -7.68
CA SER A 8 -22.69 -13.29 -6.83
C SER A 8 -22.99 -14.79 -6.90
N LEU A 9 -22.93 -15.39 -8.09
CA LEU A 9 -23.12 -16.83 -8.26
C LEU A 9 -21.98 -17.64 -7.63
N LEU A 10 -20.73 -17.22 -7.78
CA LEU A 10 -19.59 -17.89 -7.13
C LEU A 10 -19.70 -17.82 -5.60
N GLN A 11 -20.09 -16.67 -5.06
CA GLN A 11 -20.32 -16.51 -3.62
C GLN A 11 -21.42 -17.45 -3.09
N GLN A 12 -22.46 -17.71 -3.88
CA GLN A 12 -23.60 -18.54 -3.48
C GLN A 12 -23.43 -20.04 -3.76
N PHE A 13 -22.71 -20.42 -4.82
CA PHE A 13 -22.72 -21.79 -5.35
C PHE A 13 -21.33 -22.45 -5.40
N ASP A 14 -20.24 -21.71 -5.22
CA ASP A 14 -18.87 -22.25 -5.25
C ASP A 14 -17.97 -21.52 -4.22
N CYS A 15 -18.47 -21.40 -2.98
CA CYS A 15 -17.81 -20.64 -1.90
C CYS A 15 -16.43 -21.19 -1.49
N ASN A 16 -16.09 -22.40 -1.93
CA ASN A 16 -14.80 -23.03 -1.70
C ASN A 16 -13.74 -22.60 -2.73
N ASN A 17 -14.13 -22.05 -3.87
CA ASN A 17 -13.22 -21.64 -4.94
C ASN A 17 -12.75 -20.20 -4.78
N LYS A 18 -12.07 -19.94 -3.65
CA LYS A 18 -11.60 -18.62 -3.25
C LYS A 18 -10.70 -17.94 -4.29
N PRO A 19 -9.78 -18.64 -5.01
CA PRO A 19 -8.96 -18.02 -6.06
C PRO A 19 -9.77 -17.51 -7.26
N VAL A 20 -10.80 -18.24 -7.70
CA VAL A 20 -11.65 -17.80 -8.81
C VAL A 20 -12.56 -16.65 -8.36
N PHE A 21 -13.04 -16.70 -7.12
CA PHE A 21 -13.84 -15.62 -6.53
C PHE A 21 -13.05 -14.32 -6.41
N SER A 22 -11.84 -14.35 -5.84
CA SER A 22 -10.99 -13.15 -5.73
C SER A 22 -10.65 -12.56 -7.09
N THR A 23 -10.30 -13.40 -8.09
CA THR A 23 -10.07 -12.94 -9.47
C THR A 23 -11.28 -12.22 -10.05
N CYS A 24 -12.49 -12.74 -9.82
CA CYS A 24 -13.72 -12.09 -10.28
C CYS A 24 -13.95 -10.71 -9.61
N LEU A 25 -13.61 -10.58 -8.32
CA LEU A 25 -13.70 -9.32 -7.60
C LEU A 25 -12.66 -8.30 -8.10
N GLU A 26 -11.43 -8.75 -8.36
CA GLU A 26 -10.40 -7.92 -8.99
C GLU A 26 -10.84 -7.41 -10.36
N ASP A 27 -11.41 -8.27 -11.21
CA ASP A 27 -11.87 -7.86 -12.54
C ASP A 27 -12.98 -6.82 -12.47
N ILE A 28 -13.85 -6.89 -11.45
CA ILE A 28 -14.86 -5.86 -11.20
C ILE A 28 -14.17 -4.54 -10.81
N LEU A 29 -13.22 -4.56 -9.88
CA LEU A 29 -12.51 -3.33 -9.46
C LEU A 29 -11.66 -2.73 -10.58
N LYS A 30 -11.02 -3.57 -11.41
CA LYS A 30 -10.27 -3.12 -12.60
C LYS A 30 -11.16 -2.41 -13.61
N LYS A 31 -12.42 -2.80 -13.72
CA LYS A 31 -13.42 -2.16 -14.60
C LYS A 31 -14.11 -0.96 -13.94
N ASP A 32 -14.36 -1.05 -12.65
CA ASP A 32 -15.05 -0.05 -11.82
C ASP A 32 -14.32 0.08 -10.47
N PRO A 33 -13.30 0.95 -10.41
CA PRO A 33 -12.53 1.16 -9.19
C PRO A 33 -13.37 1.69 -8.02
N THR A 34 -14.56 2.24 -8.27
CA THR A 34 -15.42 2.82 -7.22
C THR A 34 -16.25 1.76 -6.49
N CYS A 35 -16.17 0.49 -6.88
CA CYS A 35 -16.99 -0.59 -6.33
C CYS A 35 -16.55 -1.04 -4.93
N SER A 36 -16.95 -0.29 -3.88
CA SER A 36 -16.62 -0.59 -2.48
C SER A 36 -17.05 -1.99 -2.05
N ASN A 37 -18.18 -2.51 -2.56
CA ASN A 37 -18.64 -3.86 -2.22
C ASN A 37 -17.66 -4.97 -2.65
N SER A 38 -17.04 -4.84 -3.83
CA SER A 38 -16.01 -5.78 -4.26
C SER A 38 -14.76 -5.67 -3.41
N LEU A 39 -14.37 -4.44 -3.05
CA LEU A 39 -13.21 -4.21 -2.20
C LEU A 39 -13.41 -4.78 -0.79
N GLU A 40 -14.56 -4.55 -0.16
CA GLU A 40 -14.90 -5.12 1.14
C GLU A 40 -14.80 -6.65 1.16
N LYS A 41 -15.22 -7.31 0.08
CA LYS A 41 -15.11 -8.78 -0.04
C LYS A 41 -13.65 -9.22 -0.13
N LEU A 42 -12.80 -8.50 -0.85
CA LEU A 42 -11.36 -8.78 -0.91
C LEU A 42 -10.68 -8.55 0.46
N VAL A 43 -11.06 -7.49 1.18
CA VAL A 43 -10.60 -7.26 2.56
C VAL A 43 -10.96 -8.43 3.46
N ARG A 44 -12.19 -8.93 3.40
CA ARG A 44 -12.61 -10.12 4.18
C ARG A 44 -11.83 -11.37 3.82
N LEU A 45 -11.55 -11.61 2.54
CA LEU A 45 -10.71 -12.74 2.11
C LEU A 45 -9.29 -12.61 2.68
N HIS A 46 -8.70 -11.41 2.68
CA HIS A 46 -7.37 -11.17 3.26
C HIS A 46 -7.34 -11.37 4.78
N GLN A 47 -8.37 -10.91 5.49
CA GLN A 47 -8.51 -11.12 6.93
C GLN A 47 -8.62 -12.61 7.29
N ASN A 48 -9.16 -13.43 6.39
CA ASN A 48 -9.22 -14.90 6.51
C ASN A 48 -7.97 -15.61 5.96
N GLU A 49 -6.90 -14.88 5.62
CA GLU A 49 -5.66 -15.41 5.03
C GLU A 49 -5.83 -16.09 3.65
N ASP A 50 -6.95 -15.84 2.98
CA ASP A 50 -7.30 -16.41 1.67
C ASP A 50 -6.94 -15.49 0.49
N TYR A 51 -6.33 -14.33 0.78
CA TYR A 51 -5.94 -13.35 -0.23
C TYR A 51 -4.66 -12.63 0.20
N SER A 52 -3.74 -12.43 -0.74
CA SER A 52 -2.40 -11.92 -0.42
C SER A 52 -2.40 -10.43 -0.09
N SER A 53 -1.47 -10.00 0.77
CA SER A 53 -1.29 -8.57 1.09
C SER A 53 -0.86 -7.76 -0.13
N GLU A 54 -0.10 -8.37 -1.06
CA GLU A 54 0.31 -7.72 -2.31
C GLU A 54 -0.88 -7.40 -3.21
N SER A 55 -1.74 -8.39 -3.46
CA SER A 55 -2.90 -8.21 -4.33
C SER A 55 -3.91 -7.26 -3.70
N LEU A 56 -4.15 -7.37 -2.38
CA LEU A 56 -5.03 -6.43 -1.68
C LEU A 56 -4.50 -4.99 -1.73
N LEU A 57 -3.20 -4.78 -1.52
CA LEU A 57 -2.60 -3.45 -1.60
C LEU A 57 -2.84 -2.80 -2.97
N GLU A 58 -2.68 -3.54 -4.06
CA GLU A 58 -2.94 -3.04 -5.42
C GLU A 58 -4.41 -2.74 -5.67
N MET A 59 -5.33 -3.57 -5.15
CA MET A 59 -6.77 -3.34 -5.31
C MET A 59 -7.27 -2.16 -4.48
N ILE A 60 -6.75 -1.97 -3.26
CA ILE A 60 -7.02 -0.77 -2.47
C ILE A 60 -6.41 0.45 -3.16
N ALA A 61 -5.18 0.37 -3.67
CA ALA A 61 -4.56 1.49 -4.39
C ALA A 61 -5.39 1.90 -5.62
N LEU A 62 -5.89 0.93 -6.39
CA LEU A 62 -6.77 1.21 -7.50
C LEU A 62 -8.08 1.88 -7.06
N HIS A 63 -8.67 1.47 -5.95
CA HIS A 63 -9.86 2.12 -5.39
C HIS A 63 -9.57 3.57 -4.97
N LEU A 64 -8.45 3.79 -4.27
CA LEU A 64 -7.99 5.11 -3.85
C LEU A 64 -7.59 6.00 -5.03
N ASP A 65 -7.25 5.42 -6.19
CA ASP A 65 -7.06 6.20 -7.42
C ASP A 65 -8.38 6.85 -7.90
N ALA A 66 -9.55 6.36 -7.46
CA ALA A 66 -10.85 6.88 -7.89
C ALA A 66 -11.69 7.50 -6.76
N THR A 67 -11.34 7.30 -5.49
CA THR A 67 -12.15 7.71 -4.33
C THR A 67 -11.31 8.38 -3.24
N ASN A 68 -11.95 9.10 -2.31
CA ASN A 68 -11.28 9.55 -1.08
C ASN A 68 -11.18 8.46 -0.02
N ALA A 69 -12.10 7.48 -0.11
CA ALA A 69 -12.36 6.39 0.84
C ALA A 69 -12.53 6.84 2.31
N ASP A 70 -13.12 5.96 3.12
CA ASP A 70 -13.17 6.15 4.57
C ASP A 70 -11.89 5.65 5.25
N TYR A 71 -11.79 5.92 6.55
CA TYR A 71 -10.62 5.57 7.35
C TYR A 71 -10.36 4.05 7.38
N ASN A 72 -11.37 3.17 7.24
CA ASN A 72 -11.16 1.72 7.29
C ASN A 72 -10.37 1.23 6.08
N ILE A 73 -10.64 1.78 4.89
CA ILE A 73 -9.88 1.46 3.69
C ILE A 73 -8.43 1.92 3.84
N TRP A 74 -8.20 3.13 4.35
CA TRP A 74 -6.85 3.63 4.63
C TRP A 74 -6.12 2.79 5.69
N ARG A 75 -6.84 2.29 6.70
CA ARG A 75 -6.29 1.38 7.72
C ARG A 75 -5.81 0.07 7.09
N GLU A 76 -6.66 -0.58 6.30
CA GLU A 76 -6.30 -1.84 5.62
C GLU A 76 -5.14 -1.63 4.64
N TYR A 77 -5.10 -0.48 3.97
CA TYR A 77 -4.01 -0.10 3.08
C TYR A 77 -2.68 0.02 3.83
N ALA A 78 -2.67 0.75 4.94
CA ALA A 78 -1.50 0.88 5.80
C ALA A 78 -1.04 -0.50 6.30
N MET A 79 -1.96 -1.34 6.77
CA MET A 79 -1.65 -2.67 7.29
C MET A 79 -1.04 -3.58 6.22
N CYS A 80 -1.48 -3.48 4.96
CA CYS A 80 -0.85 -4.20 3.85
C CYS A 80 0.62 -3.78 3.67
N PHE A 81 0.94 -2.48 3.71
CA PHE A 81 2.33 -2.03 3.67
C PHE A 81 3.16 -2.59 4.83
N LEU A 82 2.61 -2.57 6.05
CA LEU A 82 3.29 -3.09 7.23
C LEU A 82 3.60 -4.58 7.08
N LYS A 83 2.63 -5.40 6.66
CA LYS A 83 2.85 -6.83 6.38
C LYS A 83 3.96 -7.03 5.34
N LEU A 84 3.91 -6.28 4.23
CA LEU A 84 4.93 -6.37 3.16
C LEU A 84 6.32 -5.89 3.59
N SER A 85 6.39 -4.96 4.54
CA SER A 85 7.65 -4.49 5.11
C SER A 85 8.34 -5.53 6.01
N GLN A 86 7.67 -6.61 6.36
CA GLN A 86 8.19 -7.67 7.23
C GLN A 86 8.70 -8.89 6.46
N TYR A 87 8.38 -9.03 5.16
CA TYR A 87 8.86 -10.15 4.34
C TYR A 87 10.33 -9.96 3.95
N GLU A 88 11.22 -10.79 4.52
CA GLU A 88 12.67 -10.73 4.29
C GLU A 88 13.11 -11.36 2.96
N GLU A 89 12.44 -12.41 2.49
CA GLU A 89 12.84 -13.17 1.30
C GLU A 89 12.86 -12.31 0.03
N ASP A 90 11.95 -11.32 -0.05
CA ASP A 90 11.87 -10.43 -1.21
C ASP A 90 12.93 -9.33 -1.23
N ARG A 91 13.63 -9.13 -0.11
CA ARG A 91 14.67 -8.13 0.06
C ARG A 91 16.05 -8.63 -0.35
N MET A 92 16.25 -9.95 -0.44
CA MET A 92 17.52 -10.53 -0.85
C MET A 92 17.59 -10.65 -2.38
N SER A 93 18.59 -10.03 -3.00
CA SER A 93 18.96 -10.33 -4.37
C SER A 93 20.45 -10.63 -4.49
N VAL A 94 20.77 -11.71 -5.22
CA VAL A 94 22.14 -12.16 -5.45
C VAL A 94 22.62 -11.54 -6.76
N CYS A 95 23.58 -10.62 -6.68
CA CYS A 95 24.23 -10.05 -7.85
C CYS A 95 25.53 -10.82 -8.14
N LEU A 96 25.72 -11.20 -9.40
CA LEU A 96 26.99 -11.71 -9.92
C LEU A 96 27.86 -10.50 -10.26
N ASN A 97 28.96 -10.29 -9.54
CA ASN A 97 29.96 -9.30 -9.94
C ASN A 97 30.78 -9.90 -11.09
N GLY A 98 30.41 -9.55 -12.32
CA GLY A 98 31.20 -9.86 -13.51
C GLY A 98 32.36 -8.89 -13.64
N ASN A 99 33.57 -9.32 -13.25
CA ASN A 99 34.79 -8.83 -13.88
C ASN A 99 35.29 -9.95 -14.79
N GLU A 100 35.30 -9.69 -16.09
CA GLU A 100 36.00 -10.52 -17.08
C GLU A 100 37.49 -10.50 -16.76
N GLY A 101 37.94 -11.46 -15.96
CA GLY A 101 39.32 -11.53 -15.52
C GLY A 101 39.53 -12.61 -14.46
N GLY A 102 39.57 -13.87 -14.90
CA GLY A 102 40.31 -14.97 -14.25
C GLY A 102 40.06 -15.32 -12.77
N HIS A 103 39.12 -14.71 -12.07
CA HIS A 103 38.88 -14.95 -10.64
C HIS A 103 37.44 -15.42 -10.38
N LYS A 104 37.32 -16.36 -9.43
CA LYS A 104 36.06 -17.03 -9.05
C LYS A 104 34.91 -16.01 -8.89
N PRO A 105 33.69 -16.33 -9.36
CA PRO A 105 32.55 -15.43 -9.27
C PRO A 105 32.30 -15.04 -7.81
N ARG A 106 32.40 -13.75 -7.52
CA ARG A 106 32.17 -13.19 -6.18
C ARG A 106 30.71 -12.75 -6.13
N TYR A 107 29.88 -13.52 -5.44
CA TYR A 107 28.49 -13.17 -5.21
C TYR A 107 28.41 -12.05 -4.16
N SER A 108 27.70 -10.96 -4.47
CA SER A 108 27.33 -9.96 -3.48
C SER A 108 25.82 -10.03 -3.24
N VAL A 109 25.43 -10.19 -1.97
CA VAL A 109 24.03 -10.11 -1.57
C VAL A 109 23.69 -8.63 -1.38
N SER A 110 22.77 -8.10 -2.18
CA SER A 110 22.22 -6.77 -1.98
C SER A 110 20.87 -6.89 -1.28
N PHE A 111 20.70 -6.10 -0.22
CA PHE A 111 19.45 -6.02 0.53
C PHE A 111 18.66 -4.80 0.04
N ASN A 112 17.60 -5.04 -0.73
CA ASN A 112 16.69 -3.98 -1.11
C ASN A 112 15.66 -3.82 0.01
N LYS A 113 15.64 -2.67 0.68
CA LYS A 113 14.66 -2.37 1.73
C LYS A 113 13.21 -2.40 1.18
N THR A 114 13.04 -2.14 -0.12
CA THR A 114 11.75 -1.99 -0.79
C THR A 114 11.33 -3.25 -1.56
N PRO A 115 10.15 -3.84 -1.24
CA PRO A 115 9.60 -4.99 -1.94
C PRO A 115 9.50 -4.79 -3.46
N LYS A 116 9.67 -5.89 -4.21
CA LYS A 116 9.81 -5.87 -5.67
C LYS A 116 8.57 -5.33 -6.38
N ILE A 117 7.38 -5.54 -5.82
CA ILE A 117 6.10 -5.02 -6.32
C ILE A 117 6.18 -3.51 -6.61
N PHE A 118 6.85 -2.74 -5.74
CA PHE A 118 6.93 -1.29 -5.88
C PHE A 118 7.93 -0.81 -6.94
N ILE A 119 8.85 -1.65 -7.40
CA ILE A 119 10.02 -1.19 -8.18
C ILE A 119 10.22 -1.93 -9.51
N LYS A 120 9.53 -3.05 -9.76
CA LYS A 120 9.71 -3.87 -10.96
C LYS A 120 8.56 -3.72 -11.97
N GLY A 121 8.91 -3.80 -13.25
CA GLY A 121 7.97 -3.95 -14.36
C GLY A 121 6.94 -2.81 -14.45
N GLN A 122 5.72 -3.16 -14.84
CA GLN A 122 4.62 -2.21 -14.99
C GLN A 122 4.12 -1.69 -13.63
N SER A 123 4.10 -2.54 -12.60
CA SER A 123 3.68 -2.12 -11.25
C SER A 123 4.57 -0.99 -10.73
N GLY A 124 5.90 -1.10 -10.87
CA GLY A 124 6.81 -0.01 -10.46
C GLY A 124 6.56 1.32 -11.17
N LYS A 125 6.17 1.30 -12.45
CA LYS A 125 5.78 2.53 -13.19
C LYS A 125 4.48 3.12 -12.62
N SER A 126 3.48 2.28 -12.34
CA SER A 126 2.22 2.69 -11.72
C SER A 126 2.45 3.30 -10.34
N TRP A 127 3.27 2.67 -9.49
CA TRP A 127 3.60 3.19 -8.16
C TRP A 127 4.34 4.54 -8.21
N LYS A 128 5.26 4.72 -9.16
CA LYS A 128 5.90 6.03 -9.37
C LYS A 128 4.89 7.11 -9.72
N LEU A 129 3.91 6.81 -10.59
CA LEU A 129 2.85 7.73 -10.95
C LEU A 129 1.94 8.04 -9.75
N ARG A 130 1.53 7.01 -8.99
CA ARG A 130 0.71 7.17 -7.77
C ARG A 130 1.41 8.05 -6.75
N CYS A 131 2.69 7.78 -6.42
CA CYS A 131 3.44 8.63 -5.50
C CYS A 131 3.47 10.10 -5.95
N ARG A 132 3.66 10.36 -7.25
CA ARG A 132 3.65 11.75 -7.75
C ARG A 132 2.27 12.38 -7.59
N TRP A 133 1.22 11.69 -8.03
CA TRP A 133 -0.13 12.26 -8.08
C TRP A 133 -0.79 12.36 -6.70
N TRP A 134 -0.65 11.33 -5.86
CA TRP A 134 -1.27 11.27 -4.54
C TRP A 134 -0.71 12.31 -3.56
N SER A 135 0.55 12.75 -3.74
CA SER A 135 1.09 13.87 -2.95
C SER A 135 0.22 15.12 -3.03
N THR A 136 -0.46 15.33 -4.16
CA THR A 136 -1.40 16.45 -4.36
C THR A 136 -2.86 16.05 -4.12
N ARG A 137 -3.24 14.82 -4.48
CA ARG A 137 -4.64 14.40 -4.44
C ARG A 137 -5.14 14.02 -3.03
N HIS A 138 -4.28 13.34 -2.27
CA HIS A 138 -4.63 12.73 -0.99
C HIS A 138 -3.88 13.32 0.20
N PHE A 139 -2.72 13.93 -0.07
CA PHE A 139 -1.83 14.38 0.98
C PHE A 139 -1.47 15.86 0.91
N SER A 140 -2.13 16.67 0.07
CA SER A 140 -1.83 18.11 -0.03
C SER A 140 -2.07 18.84 1.30
N HIS A 141 -1.44 20.00 1.48
CA HIS A 141 -1.69 20.86 2.64
C HIS A 141 -3.17 21.22 2.80
N ASP A 142 -3.88 21.47 1.69
CA ASP A 142 -5.31 21.79 1.71
C ASP A 142 -6.16 20.60 2.20
N ILE A 143 -5.82 19.39 1.76
CA ILE A 143 -6.50 18.16 2.20
C ILE A 143 -6.24 17.93 3.70
N LEU A 144 -4.98 18.05 4.14
CA LEU A 144 -4.64 17.94 5.56
C LEU A 144 -5.40 18.96 6.41
N ALA A 145 -5.41 20.23 6.01
CA ALA A 145 -6.12 21.28 6.74
C ALA A 145 -7.62 21.00 6.83
N SER A 146 -8.25 20.55 5.74
CA SER A 146 -9.66 20.19 5.71
C SER A 146 -9.99 18.99 6.60
N GLU A 147 -9.15 17.95 6.59
CA GLU A 147 -9.35 16.73 7.38
C GLU A 147 -9.11 16.98 8.89
N THR A 148 -8.11 17.80 9.23
CA THR A 148 -7.89 18.28 10.60
C THR A 148 -9.07 19.11 11.10
N ALA A 149 -9.62 20.01 10.28
CA ALA A 149 -10.80 20.78 10.64
C ALA A 149 -12.05 19.91 10.83
N ALA A 150 -12.14 18.78 10.12
CA ALA A 150 -13.22 17.81 10.28
C ALA A 150 -13.07 16.95 11.56
N GLY A 151 -11.87 16.89 12.15
CA GLY A 151 -11.61 16.17 13.40
C GLY A 151 -11.54 14.65 13.27
N ASP A 152 -11.39 14.10 12.07
CA ASP A 152 -11.27 12.66 11.84
C ASP A 152 -9.82 12.20 12.03
N LEU A 153 -9.45 12.00 13.30
CA LEU A 153 -8.09 11.61 13.69
C LEU A 153 -7.73 10.20 13.18
N GLU A 154 -8.69 9.29 13.01
CA GLU A 154 -8.45 7.97 12.45
C GLU A 154 -8.04 8.06 10.98
N LEU A 155 -8.79 8.82 10.18
CA LEU A 155 -8.46 9.05 8.77
C LEU A 155 -7.07 9.68 8.62
N LEU A 156 -6.78 10.73 9.38
CA LEU A 156 -5.48 11.40 9.38
C LEU A 156 -4.35 10.42 9.70
N THR A 157 -4.53 9.63 10.75
CA THR A 157 -3.54 8.66 11.23
C THR A 157 -3.26 7.58 10.19
N TYR A 158 -4.30 6.99 9.59
CA TYR A 158 -4.14 5.90 8.63
C TYR A 158 -3.60 6.38 7.27
N LYS A 159 -3.96 7.60 6.86
CA LYS A 159 -3.29 8.28 5.74
C LYS A 159 -1.82 8.54 6.03
N ALA A 160 -1.47 9.06 7.20
CA ALA A 160 -0.08 9.31 7.58
C ALA A 160 0.73 8.01 7.65
N ALA A 161 0.15 6.94 8.22
CA ALA A 161 0.75 5.61 8.28
C ALA A 161 1.03 5.04 6.88
N SER A 162 0.17 5.31 5.90
CA SER A 162 0.37 4.96 4.49
C SER A 162 1.43 5.85 3.82
N ALA A 163 1.35 7.16 4.04
CA ALA A 163 2.28 8.16 3.50
C ALA A 163 3.73 7.91 3.96
N VAL A 164 3.94 7.46 5.19
CA VAL A 164 5.25 7.05 5.71
C VAL A 164 5.93 5.99 4.82
N HIS A 165 5.18 4.99 4.36
CA HIS A 165 5.72 3.93 3.50
C HIS A 165 6.04 4.45 2.10
N MET A 166 5.25 5.40 1.61
CA MET A 166 5.41 5.99 0.28
C MET A 166 6.53 7.04 0.24
N TYR A 167 6.57 7.98 1.18
CA TYR A 167 7.39 9.20 1.12
C TYR A 167 8.42 9.32 2.25
N GLY A 168 8.29 8.53 3.32
CA GLY A 168 9.18 8.56 4.49
C GLY A 168 8.61 9.35 5.67
N SER A 169 9.30 9.28 6.81
CA SER A 169 8.88 9.89 8.08
C SER A 169 8.91 11.43 8.07
N GLU A 170 9.80 12.00 7.25
CA GLU A 170 10.00 13.46 7.16
C GLU A 170 9.02 14.13 6.18
N PHE A 171 8.10 13.37 5.58
CA PHE A 171 7.08 13.95 4.72
C PHE A 171 6.12 14.79 5.56
N TYR A 172 5.88 16.05 5.17
CA TYR A 172 5.17 17.02 6.01
C TYR A 172 3.83 16.51 6.56
N TYR A 173 3.06 15.78 5.73
CA TYR A 173 1.77 15.23 6.16
C TYR A 173 1.93 14.31 7.37
N VAL A 174 2.99 13.51 7.40
CA VAL A 174 3.31 12.60 8.51
C VAL A 174 3.71 13.39 9.75
N VAL A 175 4.58 14.39 9.58
CA VAL A 175 5.09 15.23 10.67
C VAL A 175 3.94 15.97 11.35
N ASP A 176 3.08 16.62 10.57
CA ASP A 176 1.97 17.43 11.07
C ASP A 176 0.91 16.55 11.77
N VAL A 177 0.54 15.41 11.18
CA VAL A 177 -0.40 14.47 11.82
C VAL A 177 0.18 13.92 13.12
N ARG A 178 1.47 13.57 13.15
CA ARG A 178 2.12 13.11 14.38
C ARG A 178 2.06 14.19 15.47
N SER A 179 2.38 15.43 15.14
CA SER A 179 2.31 16.54 16.10
C SER A 179 0.88 16.79 16.58
N CYS A 180 -0.13 16.66 15.71
CA CYS A 180 -1.53 16.74 16.09
C CYS A 180 -1.91 15.64 17.10
N LEU A 181 -1.54 14.38 16.86
CA LEU A 181 -1.83 13.27 17.79
C LEU A 181 -1.11 13.44 19.15
N GLU A 182 0.10 14.00 19.15
CA GLU A 182 0.83 14.34 20.38
C GLU A 182 0.13 15.45 21.18
N GLN A 183 -0.46 16.44 20.51
CA GLN A 183 -1.22 17.53 21.13
C GLN A 183 -2.57 17.06 21.68
N GLU A 184 -3.30 16.23 20.94
CA GLU A 184 -4.59 15.65 21.34
C GLU A 184 -4.42 14.50 22.37
N ASN A 185 -3.18 14.09 22.66
CA ASN A 185 -2.85 12.98 23.58
C ASN A 185 -3.51 11.64 23.17
N GLU A 186 -3.67 11.41 21.86
CA GLU A 186 -4.24 10.19 21.27
C GLU A 186 -3.20 9.06 21.20
N ARG A 187 -2.99 8.38 22.34
CA ARG A 187 -1.90 7.41 22.51
C ARG A 187 -2.01 6.21 21.57
N GLU A 188 -3.21 5.69 21.32
CA GLU A 188 -3.40 4.49 20.50
C GLU A 188 -3.07 4.77 19.03
N LEU A 189 -3.59 5.87 18.49
CA LEU A 189 -3.30 6.32 17.13
C LEU A 189 -1.83 6.72 16.96
N LEU A 190 -1.24 7.37 17.96
CA LEU A 190 0.18 7.68 17.94
C LEU A 190 1.05 6.41 17.92
N ASN A 191 0.73 5.41 18.73
CA ASN A 191 1.43 4.12 18.73
C ASN A 191 1.30 3.40 17.38
N PHE A 192 0.10 3.44 16.79
CA PHE A 192 -0.14 2.92 15.45
C PHE A 192 0.77 3.62 14.43
N LEU A 193 0.78 4.95 14.38
CA LEU A 193 1.64 5.70 13.45
C LEU A 193 3.13 5.41 13.67
N GLN A 194 3.59 5.35 14.92
CA GLN A 194 4.98 5.04 15.25
C GLN A 194 5.41 3.65 14.78
N MET A 195 4.52 2.66 14.87
CA MET A 195 4.77 1.32 14.34
C MET A 195 5.06 1.37 12.82
N HIS A 196 4.32 2.18 12.06
CA HIS A 196 4.55 2.34 10.63
C HIS A 196 5.84 3.10 10.32
N ILE A 197 6.16 4.16 11.10
CA ILE A 197 7.42 4.92 10.97
C ILE A 197 8.64 3.99 11.10
N ARG A 198 8.64 3.13 12.11
CA ARG A 198 9.75 2.18 12.38
C ARG A 198 9.92 1.14 11.26
N ASN A 199 8.83 0.75 10.61
CA ASN A 199 8.81 -0.27 9.57
C ASN A 199 8.75 0.34 8.14
N SER A 200 9.01 1.63 8.00
CA SER A 200 8.84 2.36 6.74
C SER A 200 9.71 1.82 5.61
N VAL A 201 9.08 1.63 4.45
CA VAL A 201 9.72 1.08 3.26
C VAL A 201 10.39 2.16 2.39
N GLY A 202 9.87 3.38 2.36
CA GLY A 202 10.44 4.53 1.63
C GLY A 202 10.42 4.35 0.10
N ILE A 203 9.25 4.08 -0.47
CA ILE A 203 9.09 3.73 -1.90
C ILE A 203 9.59 4.86 -2.82
N TYR A 204 9.20 6.10 -2.57
CA TYR A 204 9.47 7.23 -3.47
C TYR A 204 10.95 7.59 -3.56
N SER A 205 11.69 7.49 -2.44
CA SER A 205 13.13 7.74 -2.40
C SER A 205 13.91 6.81 -3.34
N ASN A 206 13.44 5.58 -3.53
CA ASN A 206 14.04 4.64 -4.49
C ASN A 206 13.85 5.08 -5.95
N PHE A 207 12.76 5.79 -6.27
CA PHE A 207 12.55 6.31 -7.61
C PHE A 207 13.44 7.51 -7.92
N GLN A 208 13.80 8.31 -6.91
CA GLN A 208 14.71 9.45 -7.06
C GLN A 208 16.17 9.00 -7.26
N GLN A 209 16.60 7.95 -6.55
CA GLN A 209 17.95 7.41 -6.66
C GLN A 209 18.25 6.72 -8.01
N ARG A 210 17.22 6.25 -8.72
CA ARG A 210 17.36 5.58 -10.04
C ARG A 210 17.33 6.51 -11.25
N THR A 211 17.11 7.81 -11.01
CA THR A 211 17.10 8.84 -12.07
C THR A 211 18.36 9.68 -12.13
N ASN A 212 19.31 9.43 -11.22
CA ASN A 212 20.65 10.02 -11.20
C ASN A 212 21.68 8.96 -11.60
#